data_AF-A0A821KNE6-F1
#
_entry.id   AF-A0A821KNE6-F1
#
_cell.length_a   1.000
_cell.length_b   1.000
_cell.length_c   1.000
_cell.angle_alpha   90.00
_cell.angle_beta   90.00
_cell.angle_gamma   90.00
#
_symmetry.space_group_name_H-M   'P 1'
#
loop_
_entity.id
_entity.type
_entity.pdbx_description
1 polymer ?
#
loop_
_entity_poly.entity_id
_entity_poly.type
_entity_poly.pdbx_seq_one_letter_code
_entity_poly.pdbx_strand_id
1 'polypeptide(L)'
;MASKKPNVIFVLGGPGAGKGTQCVRIAEKYGYVHLSAGDLLREEAAKPDSALGHEINEHIKNGSIVPVAVTCKLLENAMEKSGKENFLIDGFPRNKDNVEGWKKAMDGKVNVQCVLFFDCDEKTCVARCLERGKGSGRTDDNEESLKKRIVTYNDSTRPVIQLYEKENLVKHIDASHDVDKPLLNPTGLHSDWVLIKRWHMDDYFLQKDDIISFESPREPGIYMIKRVKALENEMIYDTIKQKETQVPKGHVWVEGDNKRASYDSRHFGCIARGLITGRALYVIWPPKRFGAKLTPFNDDDDDDD
;
A
#
# COMPACT_ATOMS: atom_id res chain seq x y z
N MET A 1 1.12 39.04 10.46
CA MET A 1 0.40 38.02 9.67
C MET A 1 0.24 36.79 10.56
N ALA A 2 -0.94 36.18 10.64
CA ALA A 2 -1.10 34.95 11.41
C ALA A 2 -0.21 33.86 10.80
N SER A 3 0.61 33.19 11.62
CA SER A 3 1.42 32.06 11.16
C SER A 3 0.50 30.99 10.56
N LYS A 4 0.82 30.51 9.36
CA LYS A 4 0.05 29.50 8.66
C LYS A 4 0.19 28.16 9.40
N LYS A 5 -0.94 27.52 9.70
CA LYS A 5 -0.95 26.22 10.39
C LYS A 5 -0.26 25.16 9.52
N PRO A 6 0.61 24.31 10.10
CA PRO A 6 1.18 23.19 9.37
C PRO A 6 0.12 22.21 8.83
N ASN A 7 0.31 21.74 7.60
CA ASN A 7 -0.48 20.67 7.01
C ASN A 7 0.03 19.31 7.48
N VAL A 8 -0.90 18.46 7.89
CA VAL A 8 -0.61 17.12 8.38
C VAL A 8 -1.35 16.09 7.53
N ILE A 9 -0.64 15.07 7.09
CA ILE A 9 -1.20 13.86 6.50
C ILE A 9 -0.83 12.70 7.42
N PHE A 10 -1.82 11.97 7.91
CA PHE A 10 -1.57 10.73 8.65
C PHE A 10 -1.29 9.60 7.67
N VAL A 11 -0.31 8.76 7.99
CA VAL A 11 0.04 7.58 7.20
C VAL A 11 -0.20 6.34 8.04
N LEU A 12 -1.24 5.58 7.68
CA LEU A 12 -1.71 4.40 8.40
C LEU A 12 -1.65 3.15 7.50
N GLY A 13 -1.68 1.97 8.12
CA GLY A 13 -1.41 0.70 7.45
C GLY A 13 -0.90 -0.34 8.43
N GLY A 14 -1.10 -1.62 8.11
CA GLY A 14 -0.61 -2.73 8.92
C GLY A 14 0.91 -2.73 9.15
N PRO A 15 1.42 -3.47 10.14
CA PRO A 15 2.86 -3.68 10.29
C PRO A 15 3.40 -4.32 9.01
N GLY A 16 4.42 -3.75 8.36
CA GLY A 16 4.97 -4.29 7.10
C GLY A 16 4.29 -3.78 5.82
N ALA A 17 3.27 -2.93 5.90
CA ALA A 17 2.58 -2.37 4.73
C ALA A 17 3.40 -1.34 3.90
N GLY A 18 4.66 -1.06 4.26
CA GLY A 18 5.54 -0.16 3.48
C GLY A 18 5.40 1.35 3.76
N LYS A 19 4.70 1.75 4.84
CA LYS A 19 4.47 3.16 5.21
C LYS A 19 5.74 4.01 5.22
N GLY A 20 6.74 3.63 6.02
CA GLY A 20 7.98 4.40 6.17
C GLY A 20 8.74 4.55 4.85
N THR A 21 8.86 3.47 4.07
CA THR A 21 9.48 3.49 2.73
C THR A 21 8.82 4.52 1.83
N GLN A 22 7.49 4.57 1.81
CA GLN A 22 6.75 5.51 0.98
C GLN A 22 6.78 6.93 1.55
N CYS A 23 6.81 7.10 2.87
CA CYS A 23 6.95 8.42 3.49
C CYS A 23 8.28 9.09 3.11
N VAL A 24 9.39 8.35 3.08
CA VAL A 24 10.70 8.87 2.64
C VAL A 24 10.61 9.36 1.19
N ARG A 25 10.07 8.54 0.28
CA ARG A 25 9.92 8.91 -1.14
C ARG A 25 9.00 10.15 -1.33
N ILE A 26 7.91 10.25 -0.57
CA ILE A 26 6.99 11.40 -0.63
C ILE A 26 7.68 12.65 -0.07
N ALA A 27 8.40 12.53 1.05
CA ALA A 27 9.15 13.61 1.67
C ALA A 27 10.18 14.20 0.69
N GLU A 28 11.01 13.36 0.08
CA GLU A 28 12.02 13.77 -0.90
C GLU A 28 11.40 14.43 -2.13
N LYS A 29 10.33 13.84 -2.68
CA LYS A 29 9.73 14.30 -3.94
C LYS A 29 8.89 15.57 -3.80
N TYR A 30 8.16 15.72 -2.69
CA TYR A 30 7.16 16.78 -2.51
C TYR A 30 7.51 17.77 -1.39
N GLY A 31 8.69 17.64 -0.76
CA GLY A 31 9.16 18.57 0.26
C GLY A 31 8.40 18.48 1.59
N TYR A 32 7.89 17.29 1.92
CA TYR A 32 7.30 17.00 3.24
C TYR A 32 8.38 16.60 4.25
N VAL A 33 8.08 16.70 5.54
CA VAL A 33 8.88 16.11 6.61
C VAL A 33 8.21 14.80 7.05
N HIS A 34 8.95 13.70 7.01
CA HIS A 34 8.50 12.41 7.55
C HIS A 34 8.78 12.35 9.05
N LEU A 35 7.72 12.19 9.84
CA LEU A 35 7.78 11.98 11.28
C LEU A 35 7.15 10.63 11.61
N SER A 36 7.98 9.64 11.93
CA SER A 36 7.50 8.33 12.40
C SER A 36 7.31 8.38 13.92
N ALA A 37 6.06 8.22 14.37
CA ALA A 37 5.76 8.18 15.79
C ALA A 37 6.52 7.06 16.51
N GLY A 38 6.72 5.93 15.82
CA GLY A 38 7.50 4.82 16.37
C GLY A 38 8.99 5.12 16.47
N ASP A 39 9.57 5.86 15.53
CA ASP A 39 10.99 6.26 15.60
C ASP A 39 11.21 7.31 16.69
N LEU A 40 10.35 8.33 16.77
CA LEU A 40 10.41 9.33 17.84
C LEU A 40 10.32 8.70 19.24
N LEU A 41 9.46 7.68 19.41
CA LEU A 41 9.38 6.92 20.65
C LEU A 41 10.65 6.12 20.95
N ARG A 42 11.24 5.45 19.94
CA ARG A 42 12.52 4.73 20.11
C ARG A 42 13.68 5.68 20.46
N GLU A 43 13.74 6.83 19.78
CA GLU A 43 14.75 7.85 20.05
C GLU A 43 14.61 8.40 21.47
N GLU A 44 13.39 8.68 21.92
CA GLU A 44 13.13 9.11 23.29
C GLU A 44 13.50 8.03 24.31
N ALA A 45 13.19 6.77 24.01
CA ALA A 45 13.49 5.64 24.89
C ALA A 45 14.99 5.30 24.97
N ALA A 46 15.77 5.68 23.97
CA ALA A 46 17.22 5.47 23.93
C ALA A 46 18.01 6.59 24.63
N LYS A 47 17.37 7.71 25.00
CA LYS A 47 18.04 8.80 25.72
C LYS A 47 18.37 8.37 27.16
N PRO A 48 19.63 8.46 27.61
CA PRO A 48 20.03 8.08 28.96
C PRO A 48 19.26 8.82 30.07
N ASP A 49 18.89 10.08 29.81
CA ASP A 49 18.24 10.96 30.78
C ASP A 49 16.71 11.03 30.63
N SER A 50 16.10 10.18 29.79
CA SER A 50 14.64 10.21 29.61
C SER A 50 13.93 9.60 30.81
N ALA A 51 13.14 10.43 31.51
CA ALA A 51 12.26 9.98 32.59
C ALA A 51 11.19 8.97 32.12
N LEU A 52 10.89 8.93 30.80
CA LEU A 52 9.88 8.06 30.20
C LEU A 52 10.49 6.86 29.45
N GLY A 53 11.81 6.76 29.38
CA GLY A 53 12.46 5.81 28.47
C GLY A 53 12.16 4.34 28.80
N HIS A 54 12.09 3.99 30.09
CA HIS A 54 11.72 2.64 30.53
C HIS A 54 10.28 2.27 30.12
N GLU A 55 9.31 3.13 30.42
CA GLU A 55 7.89 2.92 30.10
C GLU A 55 7.67 2.78 28.58
N ILE A 56 8.32 3.63 27.78
CA ILE A 56 8.22 3.56 26.32
C ILE A 56 8.78 2.23 25.79
N ASN A 57 9.92 1.76 26.31
CA ASN A 57 10.52 0.49 25.89
C ASN A 57 9.61 -0.72 26.20
N GLU A 58 8.94 -0.73 27.36
CA GLU A 58 7.98 -1.80 27.69
C GLU A 58 6.80 -1.82 26.72
N HIS A 59 6.23 -0.67 26.40
CA HIS A 59 5.13 -0.57 25.43
C HIS A 59 5.55 -1.05 24.03
N ILE A 60 6.74 -0.64 23.56
CA ILE A 60 7.26 -1.06 22.25
C ILE A 60 7.45 -2.58 22.20
N LYS A 61 8.08 -3.18 23.21
CA LYS A 61 8.34 -4.62 23.27
C LYS A 61 7.05 -5.45 23.27
N ASN A 62 6.03 -4.97 24.00
CA ASN A 62 4.75 -5.64 24.13
C ASN A 62 3.78 -5.37 22.97
N GLY A 63 4.13 -4.45 22.07
CA GLY A 63 3.25 -4.02 20.97
C GLY A 63 2.03 -3.22 21.44
N SER A 64 2.04 -2.70 22.67
CA SER A 64 0.97 -1.89 23.24
C SER A 64 1.17 -0.40 22.93
N ILE A 65 0.15 0.42 23.24
CA ILE A 65 0.10 1.83 22.84
C ILE A 65 0.59 2.72 23.98
N VAL A 66 1.63 3.52 23.70
CA VAL A 66 2.16 4.55 24.62
C VAL A 66 1.09 5.62 24.88
N PRO A 67 1.02 6.22 26.09
CA PRO A 67 0.09 7.30 26.38
C PRO A 67 0.14 8.44 25.35
N VAL A 68 -1.03 8.82 24.84
CA VAL A 68 -1.17 9.77 23.71
C VAL A 68 -0.47 11.11 23.96
N ALA A 69 -0.47 11.61 25.19
CA ALA A 69 0.15 12.90 25.54
C ALA A 69 1.66 12.92 25.24
N VAL A 70 2.35 11.80 25.46
CA VAL A 70 3.79 11.66 25.18
C VAL A 70 4.02 11.72 23.67
N THR A 71 3.27 10.94 22.90
CA THR A 71 3.42 10.90 21.43
C THR A 71 3.08 12.24 20.78
N CYS A 72 1.99 12.90 21.20
CA CYS A 72 1.62 14.22 20.69
C CYS A 72 2.71 15.26 20.96
N LYS A 73 3.28 15.27 22.17
CA LYS A 73 4.35 16.21 22.53
C LYS A 73 5.63 15.98 21.71
N LEU A 74 6.02 14.72 21.50
CA LEU A 74 7.17 14.38 20.66
C LEU A 74 6.96 14.83 19.20
N LEU A 75 5.76 14.60 18.66
CA LEU A 75 5.40 15.04 17.31
C LEU A 75 5.40 16.56 17.19
N GLU A 76 4.78 17.27 18.14
CA GLU A 76 4.74 18.74 18.18
C GLU A 76 6.15 19.34 18.20
N ASN A 77 7.00 18.88 19.12
CA ASN A 77 8.40 19.33 19.21
C ASN A 77 9.17 19.07 17.91
N ALA A 78 8.97 17.91 17.27
CA ALA A 78 9.63 17.57 16.01
C ALA A 78 9.14 18.44 14.85
N MET A 79 7.85 18.76 14.81
CA MET A 79 7.27 19.68 13.84
C MET A 79 7.87 21.09 13.98
N GLU A 80 7.88 21.63 15.19
CA GLU A 80 8.45 22.95 15.50
C GLU A 80 9.93 23.03 15.14
N LYS A 81 10.72 22.03 15.56
CA LYS A 81 12.17 21.96 15.29
C LYS A 81 12.48 21.93 13.79
N SER A 82 11.61 21.31 12.98
CA SER A 82 11.84 21.23 11.54
C SER A 82 11.72 22.58 10.82
N GLY A 83 10.92 23.51 11.37
CA GLY A 83 10.59 24.79 10.73
C GLY A 83 9.84 24.66 9.39
N LYS A 84 9.28 23.48 9.07
CA LYS A 84 8.54 23.23 7.82
C LYS A 84 7.02 23.32 8.01
N GLU A 85 6.30 23.39 6.90
CA GLU A 85 4.83 23.50 6.92
C GLU A 85 4.10 22.19 6.64
N ASN A 86 4.75 21.17 6.06
CA ASN A 86 4.07 19.97 5.55
C ASN A 86 4.66 18.70 6.18
N PHE A 87 3.80 17.89 6.80
CA PHE A 87 4.22 16.74 7.59
C PHE A 87 3.47 15.46 7.22
N LEU A 88 4.22 14.37 7.12
CA LEU A 88 3.73 13.00 7.05
C LEU A 88 3.91 12.36 8.43
N ILE A 89 2.82 12.10 9.14
CA ILE A 89 2.87 11.45 10.45
C ILE A 89 2.62 9.95 10.25
N ASP A 90 3.69 9.17 10.30
CA ASP A 90 3.67 7.72 10.08
C ASP A 90 3.37 6.96 11.38
N GLY A 91 2.34 6.12 11.30
CA GLY A 91 2.00 5.17 12.36
C GLY A 91 1.33 5.81 13.57
N PHE A 92 0.66 6.95 13.40
CA PHE A 92 -0.20 7.59 14.38
C PHE A 92 -1.35 8.31 13.65
N PRO A 93 -2.59 8.35 14.19
CA PRO A 93 -3.08 7.71 15.41
C PRO A 93 -3.33 6.19 15.25
N ARG A 94 -3.14 5.40 16.32
CA ARG A 94 -3.31 3.93 16.30
C ARG A 94 -4.56 3.40 17.02
N ASN A 95 -5.23 4.20 17.82
CA ASN A 95 -6.47 3.87 18.51
C ASN A 95 -7.34 5.13 18.72
N LYS A 96 -8.54 4.96 19.29
CA LYS A 96 -9.46 6.08 19.55
C LYS A 96 -8.87 7.12 20.51
N ASP A 97 -8.21 6.67 21.57
CA ASP A 97 -7.55 7.56 22.54
C ASP A 97 -6.49 8.46 21.87
N ASN A 98 -5.75 7.93 20.89
CA ASN A 98 -4.81 8.69 20.07
C ASN A 98 -5.52 9.76 19.24
N VAL A 99 -6.67 9.42 18.64
CA VAL A 99 -7.48 10.39 17.86
C VAL A 99 -7.97 11.51 18.76
N GLU A 100 -8.57 11.18 19.91
CA GLU A 100 -9.10 12.17 20.85
C GLU A 100 -8.00 13.02 21.47
N GLY A 101 -6.90 12.40 21.91
CA GLY A 101 -5.76 13.12 22.46
C GLY A 101 -5.06 13.99 21.42
N TRP A 102 -4.98 13.58 20.16
CA TRP A 102 -4.51 14.44 19.07
C TRP A 102 -5.44 15.63 18.86
N LYS A 103 -6.76 15.38 18.74
CA LYS A 103 -7.76 16.44 18.57
C LYS A 103 -7.64 17.47 19.69
N LYS A 104 -7.43 17.05 20.94
CA LYS A 104 -7.24 17.97 22.08
C LYS A 104 -5.89 18.69 22.07
N ALA A 105 -4.79 17.98 21.83
CA ALA A 105 -3.43 18.55 21.94
C ALA A 105 -3.07 19.46 20.77
N MET A 106 -3.60 19.16 19.59
CA MET A 106 -3.29 19.82 18.32
C MET A 106 -4.44 20.69 17.80
N ASP A 107 -5.50 20.88 18.61
CA ASP A 107 -6.61 21.76 18.26
C ASP A 107 -6.11 23.15 17.93
N GLY A 108 -6.59 23.71 16.83
CA GLY A 108 -6.16 25.03 16.37
C GLY A 108 -4.70 25.14 15.91
N LYS A 109 -3.84 24.13 16.10
CA LYS A 109 -2.39 24.20 15.79
C LYS A 109 -2.05 23.71 14.38
N VAL A 110 -2.78 22.72 13.86
CA VAL A 110 -2.49 22.05 12.59
C VAL A 110 -3.71 21.97 11.67
N ASN A 111 -3.47 21.64 10.41
CA ASN A 111 -4.48 21.40 9.40
C ASN A 111 -4.36 19.95 8.88
N VAL A 112 -5.16 19.03 9.43
CA VAL A 112 -5.17 17.63 9.00
C VAL A 112 -5.87 17.53 7.64
N GLN A 113 -5.13 17.13 6.60
CA GLN A 113 -5.63 17.06 5.22
C GLN A 113 -6.38 15.77 4.93
N CYS A 114 -5.77 14.63 5.26
CA CYS A 114 -6.28 13.31 4.97
C CYS A 114 -5.49 12.22 5.73
N VAL A 115 -5.96 10.98 5.60
CA VAL A 115 -5.25 9.77 6.00
C VAL A 115 -4.86 9.01 4.73
N LEU A 116 -3.57 8.82 4.49
CA LEU A 116 -3.07 7.86 3.51
C LEU A 116 -3.06 6.48 4.15
N PHE A 117 -3.89 5.58 3.66
CA PHE A 117 -3.98 4.22 4.17
C PHE A 117 -3.40 3.22 3.18
N PHE A 118 -2.27 2.60 3.58
CA PHE A 118 -1.59 1.55 2.85
C PHE A 118 -2.25 0.19 3.16
N ASP A 119 -3.07 -0.25 2.22
CA ASP A 119 -3.84 -1.50 2.28
C ASP A 119 -2.99 -2.65 1.73
N CYS A 120 -2.61 -3.58 2.59
CA CYS A 120 -1.77 -4.71 2.25
C CYS A 120 -2.31 -5.93 3.00
N ASP A 121 -2.31 -7.09 2.33
CA ASP A 121 -2.72 -8.33 2.97
C ASP A 121 -1.74 -8.73 4.07
N GLU A 122 -2.27 -9.45 5.07
CA GLU A 122 -1.53 -9.83 6.27
C GLU A 122 -0.36 -10.76 5.95
N LYS A 123 -0.53 -11.70 5.01
CA LYS A 123 0.54 -12.63 4.61
C LYS A 123 1.75 -11.88 4.06
N THR A 124 1.52 -10.92 3.16
CA THR A 124 2.56 -10.05 2.60
C THR A 124 3.20 -9.16 3.68
N CYS A 125 2.39 -8.61 4.58
CA CYS A 125 2.86 -7.82 5.72
C CYS A 125 3.81 -8.61 6.64
N VAL A 126 3.41 -9.84 7.01
CA VAL A 126 4.21 -10.74 7.85
C VAL A 126 5.53 -11.09 7.17
N ALA A 127 5.48 -11.53 5.90
CA ALA A 127 6.68 -11.87 5.13
C ALA A 127 7.68 -10.70 5.08
N ARG A 128 7.20 -9.48 4.81
CA ARG A 128 8.04 -8.26 4.78
C ARG A 128 8.66 -7.94 6.13
N CYS A 129 7.91 -8.10 7.23
CA CYS A 129 8.46 -7.84 8.57
C CYS A 129 9.52 -8.87 8.96
N LEU A 130 9.28 -10.17 8.70
CA LEU A 130 10.27 -11.21 8.98
C LEU A 130 11.55 -11.01 8.19
N GLU A 131 11.46 -10.61 6.92
CA GLU A 131 12.63 -10.30 6.10
C GLU A 131 13.41 -9.11 6.67
N ARG A 132 12.71 -8.03 7.05
CA ARG A 132 13.33 -6.86 7.69
C ARG A 132 13.99 -7.21 9.04
N GLY A 133 13.42 -8.13 9.79
CA GLY A 133 13.97 -8.59 11.08
C GLY A 133 15.36 -9.21 10.97
N LYS A 134 15.73 -9.77 9.81
CA LYS A 134 17.03 -10.40 9.58
C LYS A 134 18.21 -9.41 9.59
N GLY A 135 17.99 -8.13 9.31
CA GLY A 135 19.07 -7.14 9.15
C GLY A 135 18.87 -5.78 9.79
N SER A 136 17.68 -5.48 10.35
CA SER A 136 17.35 -4.12 10.83
C SER A 136 17.65 -3.85 12.31
N GLY A 137 17.95 -4.88 13.12
CA GLY A 137 18.11 -4.74 14.57
C GLY A 137 16.82 -4.41 15.34
N ARG A 138 15.66 -4.48 14.68
CA ARG A 138 14.35 -4.26 15.32
C ARG A 138 13.94 -5.47 16.14
N THR A 139 13.88 -5.30 17.46
CA THR A 139 13.53 -6.38 18.41
C THR A 139 12.08 -6.85 18.28
N ASP A 140 11.20 -6.04 17.70
CA ASP A 140 9.77 -6.30 17.49
C ASP A 140 9.43 -6.95 16.14
N ASP A 141 10.42 -7.26 15.30
CA ASP A 141 10.26 -7.93 14.00
C ASP A 141 10.51 -9.44 14.11
N ASN A 142 9.85 -10.08 15.08
CA ASN A 142 9.82 -11.53 15.26
C ASN A 142 8.37 -12.05 15.23
N GLU A 143 8.16 -13.36 15.04
CA GLU A 143 6.83 -13.93 14.85
C GLU A 143 5.87 -13.66 16.02
N GLU A 144 6.36 -13.74 17.26
CA GLU A 144 5.54 -13.53 18.46
C GLU A 144 5.07 -12.06 18.56
N SER A 145 6.00 -11.11 18.40
CA SER A 145 5.68 -9.68 18.39
C SER A 145 4.79 -9.30 17.22
N LEU A 146 4.98 -9.90 16.03
CA LEU A 146 4.16 -9.62 14.86
C LEU A 146 2.70 -10.07 15.05
N LYS A 147 2.47 -11.25 15.64
CA LYS A 147 1.11 -11.71 15.98
C LYS A 147 0.39 -10.69 16.87
N LYS A 148 1.05 -10.21 17.93
CA LYS A 148 0.50 -9.18 18.84
C LYS A 148 0.18 -7.89 18.09
N ARG A 149 1.11 -7.42 17.23
CA ARG A 149 0.93 -6.18 16.45
C ARG A 149 -0.21 -6.27 15.43
N ILE A 150 -0.43 -7.43 14.83
CA ILE A 150 -1.55 -7.67 13.91
C ILE A 150 -2.87 -7.61 14.67
N VAL A 151 -2.96 -8.26 15.83
CA VAL A 151 -4.14 -8.19 16.70
C VAL A 151 -4.43 -6.74 17.10
N THR A 152 -3.44 -6.02 17.62
CA THR A 152 -3.59 -4.59 17.97
C THR A 152 -4.01 -3.73 16.77
N TYR A 153 -3.44 -3.99 15.59
CA TYR A 153 -3.83 -3.29 14.37
C TYR A 153 -5.31 -3.54 14.02
N ASN A 154 -5.76 -4.79 14.08
CA ASN A 154 -7.15 -5.14 13.76
C ASN A 154 -8.15 -4.61 14.80
N ASP A 155 -7.81 -4.70 16.08
CA ASP A 155 -8.74 -4.35 17.18
C ASP A 155 -8.77 -2.85 17.46
N SER A 156 -7.66 -2.14 17.25
CA SER A 156 -7.51 -0.73 17.65
C SER A 156 -7.31 0.22 16.48
N THR A 157 -6.48 -0.13 15.49
CA THR A 157 -6.14 0.77 14.39
C THR A 157 -7.16 0.74 13.25
N ARG A 158 -7.69 -0.43 12.88
CA ARG A 158 -8.77 -0.53 11.87
C ARG A 158 -10.00 0.30 12.22
N PRO A 159 -10.51 0.32 13.46
CA PRO A 159 -11.62 1.20 13.84
C PRO A 159 -11.32 2.71 13.65
N VAL A 160 -10.07 3.13 13.80
CA VAL A 160 -9.65 4.51 13.53
C VAL A 160 -9.71 4.82 12.04
N ILE A 161 -9.27 3.89 11.19
CA ILE A 161 -9.36 4.04 9.74
C ILE A 161 -10.84 4.16 9.34
N GLN A 162 -11.71 3.29 9.86
CA GLN A 162 -13.16 3.34 9.62
C GLN A 162 -13.81 4.65 10.08
N LEU A 163 -13.32 5.24 11.18
CA LEU A 163 -13.78 6.55 11.63
C LEU A 163 -13.48 7.63 10.59
N TYR A 164 -12.23 7.70 10.11
CA TYR A 164 -11.85 8.66 9.07
C TYR A 164 -12.48 8.36 7.70
N GLU A 165 -12.80 7.09 7.39
CA GLU A 165 -13.53 6.72 6.18
C GLU A 165 -14.93 7.35 6.17
N LYS A 166 -15.63 7.30 7.32
CA LYS A 166 -16.95 7.95 7.48
C LYS A 166 -16.89 9.47 7.31
N GLU A 167 -15.74 10.07 7.61
CA GLU A 167 -15.46 11.50 7.42
C GLU A 167 -14.97 11.83 5.98
N ASN A 168 -14.89 10.84 5.08
CA ASN A 168 -14.35 10.96 3.71
C ASN A 168 -12.88 11.45 3.66
N LEU A 169 -12.12 11.23 4.73
CA LEU A 169 -10.72 11.67 4.84
C LEU A 169 -9.69 10.61 4.44
N VAL A 170 -10.11 9.35 4.23
CA VAL A 170 -9.18 8.26 3.88
C VAL A 170 -8.93 8.19 2.38
N LYS A 171 -7.65 8.09 2.01
CA LYS A 171 -7.17 7.80 0.66
C LYS A 171 -6.48 6.45 0.67
N HIS A 172 -7.06 5.49 -0.03
CA HIS A 172 -6.57 4.12 -0.07
C HIS A 172 -5.46 3.96 -1.10
N ILE A 173 -4.39 3.27 -0.70
CA ILE A 173 -3.27 2.90 -1.55
C ILE A 173 -3.11 1.38 -1.44
N ASP A 174 -3.25 0.66 -2.55
CA ASP A 174 -2.90 -0.77 -2.58
C ASP A 174 -1.39 -0.93 -2.48
N ALA A 175 -0.95 -1.46 -1.34
CA ALA A 175 0.45 -1.63 -0.98
C ALA A 175 0.90 -3.10 -1.06
N SER A 176 0.07 -3.98 -1.63
CA SER A 176 0.40 -5.41 -1.79
C SER A 176 1.38 -5.69 -2.94
N HIS A 177 1.51 -4.75 -3.88
CA HIS A 177 2.45 -4.85 -4.98
C HIS A 177 3.90 -4.60 -4.53
N ASP A 178 4.85 -5.12 -5.30
CA ASP A 178 6.25 -4.70 -5.17
C ASP A 178 6.38 -3.22 -5.53
N VAL A 179 7.28 -2.53 -4.84
CA VAL A 179 7.46 -1.08 -4.86
C VAL A 179 7.83 -0.57 -6.25
N ASP A 180 8.59 -1.36 -7.01
CA ASP A 180 9.06 -1.00 -8.35
C ASP A 180 8.35 -1.79 -9.45
N LYS A 181 7.30 -2.56 -9.10
CA LYS A 181 6.47 -3.27 -10.08
C LYS A 181 5.77 -2.28 -11.01
N PRO A 182 5.87 -2.43 -12.34
CA PRO A 182 5.09 -1.62 -13.25
C PRO A 182 3.61 -1.97 -13.13
N LEU A 183 2.74 -0.98 -12.90
CA LEU A 183 1.29 -1.17 -12.71
C LEU A 183 0.48 -0.49 -13.82
N LEU A 184 -0.62 -1.11 -14.25
CA LEU A 184 -1.63 -0.52 -15.12
C LEU A 184 -2.71 0.18 -14.29
N ASN A 185 -2.87 1.49 -14.51
CA ASN A 185 -3.85 2.35 -13.84
C ASN A 185 -4.04 2.07 -12.32
N PRO A 186 -2.97 2.14 -11.52
CA PRO A 186 -3.03 1.73 -10.11
C PRO A 186 -3.90 2.64 -9.23
N THR A 187 -4.12 3.89 -9.63
CA THR A 187 -4.85 4.88 -8.81
C THR A 187 -6.31 5.04 -9.22
N GLY A 188 -6.67 4.73 -10.47
CA GLY A 188 -8.01 5.00 -11.01
C GLY A 188 -8.34 6.49 -11.18
N LEU A 189 -7.40 7.40 -10.90
CA LEU A 189 -7.61 8.85 -11.03
C LEU A 189 -7.58 9.33 -12.48
N HIS A 190 -6.87 8.61 -13.35
CA HIS A 190 -6.75 8.87 -14.77
C HIS A 190 -6.84 7.56 -15.56
N SER A 191 -7.29 7.62 -16.80
CA SER A 191 -7.27 6.46 -17.70
C SER A 191 -5.90 6.35 -18.37
N ASP A 192 -5.24 5.21 -18.20
CA ASP A 192 -4.10 4.85 -19.04
C ASP A 192 -4.61 4.40 -20.40
N TRP A 193 -4.04 4.94 -21.48
CA TRP A 193 -4.15 4.36 -22.80
C TRP A 193 -2.87 3.59 -23.08
N VAL A 194 -2.99 2.42 -23.68
CA VAL A 194 -1.88 1.48 -23.82
C VAL A 194 -1.71 1.00 -25.25
N LEU A 195 -0.47 0.68 -25.61
CA LEU A 195 -0.17 -0.02 -26.85
C LEU A 195 -0.44 -1.51 -26.66
N ILE A 196 -1.28 -2.09 -27.52
CA ILE A 196 -1.61 -3.52 -27.53
C ILE A 196 -0.89 -4.21 -28.71
N LYS A 197 -0.04 -5.18 -28.42
CA LYS A 197 0.50 -6.13 -29.41
C LYS A 197 -0.53 -7.25 -29.62
N ARG A 198 -1.01 -7.41 -30.86
CA ARG A 198 -1.99 -8.45 -31.25
C ARG A 198 -1.38 -9.57 -32.10
N TRP A 199 -0.18 -9.36 -32.62
CA TRP A 199 0.51 -10.30 -33.50
C TRP A 199 0.99 -11.53 -32.71
N HIS A 200 0.93 -12.71 -33.32
CA HIS A 200 1.42 -13.99 -32.77
C HIS A 200 0.87 -14.36 -31.39
N MET A 201 -0.33 -13.91 -31.05
CA MET A 201 -0.95 -14.26 -29.76
C MET A 201 -1.27 -15.75 -29.62
N ASP A 202 -1.47 -16.46 -30.73
CA ASP A 202 -1.73 -17.90 -30.74
C ASP A 202 -0.48 -18.71 -30.34
N ASP A 203 0.71 -18.25 -30.72
CA ASP A 203 2.00 -18.87 -30.40
C ASP A 203 2.62 -18.32 -29.11
N TYR A 204 2.09 -17.20 -28.61
CA TYR A 204 2.63 -16.53 -27.43
C TYR A 204 2.47 -17.38 -26.16
N PHE A 205 3.60 -17.65 -25.52
CA PHE A 205 3.60 -18.30 -24.21
C PHE A 205 3.26 -17.29 -23.12
N LEU A 206 1.99 -17.29 -22.72
CA LEU A 206 1.50 -16.40 -21.66
C LEU A 206 2.19 -16.67 -20.33
N GLN A 207 2.66 -15.60 -19.69
CA GLN A 207 3.36 -15.64 -18.43
C GLN A 207 2.56 -14.96 -17.32
N LYS A 208 2.92 -15.31 -16.08
CA LYS A 208 2.41 -14.61 -14.91
C LYS A 208 2.89 -13.16 -14.94
N ASP A 209 2.01 -12.25 -14.50
CA ASP A 209 2.18 -10.80 -14.53
C ASP A 209 2.16 -10.13 -15.90
N ASP A 210 1.94 -10.86 -17.00
CA ASP A 210 1.54 -10.24 -18.28
C ASP A 210 0.27 -9.41 -18.12
N ILE A 211 0.18 -8.31 -18.85
CA ILE A 211 -1.04 -7.53 -18.97
C ILE A 211 -1.68 -7.84 -20.31
N ILE A 212 -2.88 -8.41 -20.29
CA ILE A 212 -3.58 -8.85 -21.50
C ILE A 212 -4.84 -8.05 -21.74
N SER A 213 -5.14 -7.84 -23.02
CA SER A 213 -6.44 -7.43 -23.50
C SER A 213 -7.26 -8.67 -23.87
N PHE A 214 -8.51 -8.74 -23.43
CA PHE A 214 -9.40 -9.86 -23.72
C PHE A 214 -10.85 -9.38 -23.84
N GLU A 215 -11.66 -10.12 -24.59
CA GLU A 215 -13.10 -9.88 -24.65
C GLU A 215 -13.78 -10.34 -23.35
N SER A 216 -14.68 -9.52 -22.84
CA SER A 216 -15.39 -9.78 -21.59
C SER A 216 -16.14 -11.12 -21.68
N PRO A 217 -15.97 -12.03 -20.71
CA PRO A 217 -16.69 -13.30 -20.69
C PRO A 217 -18.19 -13.14 -20.41
N ARG A 218 -18.64 -11.93 -20.06
CA ARG A 218 -20.04 -11.63 -19.71
C ARG A 218 -20.75 -10.73 -20.73
N GLU A 219 -20.00 -9.92 -21.46
CA GLU A 219 -20.55 -8.88 -22.33
C GLU A 219 -19.78 -8.85 -23.67
N PRO A 220 -20.30 -9.50 -24.72
CA PRO A 220 -19.65 -9.55 -26.03
C PRO A 220 -19.38 -8.15 -26.60
N GLY A 221 -18.25 -7.98 -27.27
CA GLY A 221 -17.79 -6.70 -27.83
C GLY A 221 -17.17 -5.72 -26.82
N ILE A 222 -17.24 -6.00 -25.51
CA ILE A 222 -16.56 -5.21 -24.48
C ILE A 222 -15.18 -5.81 -24.23
N TYR A 223 -14.13 -5.02 -24.44
CA TYR A 223 -12.75 -5.42 -24.17
C TYR A 223 -12.28 -4.92 -22.82
N MET A 224 -11.55 -5.78 -22.11
CA MET A 224 -10.96 -5.50 -20.80
C MET A 224 -9.45 -5.64 -20.90
N ILE A 225 -8.72 -4.94 -20.02
CA ILE A 225 -7.27 -5.06 -19.89
C ILE A 225 -6.96 -5.37 -18.43
N LYS A 226 -6.33 -6.52 -18.17
CA LYS A 226 -6.04 -7.02 -16.81
C LYS A 226 -4.71 -7.77 -16.78
N ARG A 227 -4.16 -7.90 -15.57
CA ARG A 227 -2.93 -8.63 -15.32
C ARG A 227 -3.21 -10.10 -15.03
N VAL A 228 -2.44 -10.99 -15.63
CA VAL A 228 -2.45 -12.42 -15.35
C VAL A 228 -1.87 -12.68 -13.95
N LYS A 229 -2.66 -13.27 -13.06
CA LYS A 229 -2.24 -13.60 -11.69
C LYS A 229 -1.96 -15.08 -11.48
N ALA A 230 -2.63 -15.94 -12.23
CA ALA A 230 -2.37 -17.37 -12.24
C ALA A 230 -2.65 -17.96 -13.62
N LEU A 231 -1.82 -18.93 -13.99
CA LEU A 231 -1.92 -19.72 -15.22
C LEU A 231 -2.67 -21.02 -14.96
N GLU A 232 -2.93 -21.79 -16.01
CA GLU A 232 -3.62 -23.06 -15.92
C GLU A 232 -3.00 -24.03 -14.89
N ASN A 233 -3.85 -24.78 -14.20
CA ASN A 233 -3.54 -25.74 -13.14
C ASN A 233 -2.95 -25.13 -11.86
N GLU A 234 -2.62 -23.84 -11.82
CA GLU A 234 -2.16 -23.17 -10.60
C GLU A 234 -3.31 -22.95 -9.60
N MET A 235 -2.94 -22.87 -8.32
CA MET A 235 -3.85 -22.49 -7.23
C MET A 235 -3.80 -20.99 -7.00
N ILE A 236 -4.97 -20.35 -6.87
CA ILE A 236 -5.09 -18.94 -6.52
C ILE A 236 -6.13 -18.72 -5.44
N TYR A 237 -5.86 -17.79 -4.53
CA TYR A 237 -6.78 -17.40 -3.48
C TYR A 237 -7.67 -16.23 -3.93
N ASP A 238 -8.97 -16.48 -4.10
CA ASP A 238 -9.96 -15.45 -4.41
C ASP A 238 -10.22 -14.61 -3.16
N THR A 239 -9.76 -13.37 -3.19
CA THR A 239 -9.86 -12.43 -2.06
C THR A 239 -11.29 -11.95 -1.79
N ILE A 240 -12.19 -11.97 -2.78
CA ILE A 240 -13.59 -11.58 -2.61
C ILE A 240 -14.40 -12.75 -2.04
N LYS A 241 -14.20 -13.95 -2.60
CA LYS A 241 -14.93 -15.16 -2.16
C LYS A 241 -14.28 -15.89 -0.98
N GLN A 242 -13.09 -15.44 -0.55
CA GLN A 242 -12.29 -16.01 0.53
C GLN A 242 -12.04 -17.51 0.38
N LYS A 243 -11.74 -17.97 -0.84
CA LYS A 243 -11.54 -19.39 -1.13
C LYS A 243 -10.39 -19.62 -2.11
N GLU A 244 -9.76 -20.78 -1.99
CA GLU A 244 -8.82 -21.24 -3.01
C GLU A 244 -9.58 -21.77 -4.23
N THR A 245 -9.06 -21.45 -5.40
CA THR A 245 -9.61 -21.87 -6.69
C THR A 245 -8.45 -22.36 -7.55
N GLN A 246 -8.61 -23.55 -8.14
CA GLN A 246 -7.69 -24.03 -9.16
C GLN A 246 -8.07 -23.42 -10.51
N VAL A 247 -7.09 -22.89 -11.23
CA VAL A 247 -7.31 -22.41 -12.60
C VAL A 247 -7.45 -23.62 -13.52
N PRO A 248 -8.57 -23.78 -14.25
CA PRO A 248 -8.74 -24.91 -15.17
C PRO A 248 -7.72 -24.91 -16.31
N LYS A 249 -7.52 -26.08 -16.94
CA LYS A 249 -6.76 -26.19 -18.18
C LYS A 249 -7.33 -25.25 -19.26
N GLY A 250 -6.47 -24.59 -20.02
CA GLY A 250 -6.85 -23.63 -21.06
C GLY A 250 -7.44 -22.32 -20.55
N HIS A 251 -7.36 -22.05 -19.24
CA HIS A 251 -7.87 -20.84 -18.61
C HIS A 251 -6.78 -20.08 -17.86
N VAL A 252 -7.07 -18.83 -17.54
CA VAL A 252 -6.22 -17.95 -16.74
C VAL A 252 -7.05 -17.18 -15.72
N TRP A 253 -6.42 -16.78 -14.62
CA TRP A 253 -7.00 -15.85 -13.64
C TRP A 253 -6.40 -14.46 -13.82
N VAL A 254 -7.24 -13.46 -14.00
CA VAL A 254 -6.82 -12.07 -14.26
C VAL A 254 -7.37 -11.10 -13.23
N GLU A 255 -6.54 -10.17 -12.77
CA GLU A 255 -6.94 -9.11 -11.84
C GLU A 255 -6.43 -7.75 -12.33
N GLY A 256 -7.15 -6.69 -11.99
CA GLY A 256 -6.65 -5.33 -12.24
C GLY A 256 -5.78 -4.83 -11.09
N ASP A 257 -4.76 -4.04 -11.41
CA ASP A 257 -3.81 -3.52 -10.40
C ASP A 257 -4.44 -2.51 -9.43
N ASN A 258 -5.62 -1.99 -9.74
CA ASN A 258 -6.46 -1.28 -8.78
C ASN A 258 -7.60 -2.18 -8.30
N LYS A 259 -7.36 -2.90 -7.19
CA LYS A 259 -8.29 -3.91 -6.66
C LYS A 259 -9.70 -3.38 -6.41
N ARG A 260 -9.83 -2.11 -5.97
CA ARG A 260 -11.11 -1.50 -5.56
C ARG A 260 -11.93 -0.97 -6.73
N ALA A 261 -11.28 -0.66 -7.85
CA ALA A 261 -11.94 -0.16 -9.06
C ALA A 261 -12.05 -1.20 -10.18
N SER A 262 -11.56 -2.43 -9.95
CA SER A 262 -11.47 -3.45 -10.99
C SER A 262 -12.60 -4.45 -10.91
N TYR A 263 -13.37 -4.53 -12.00
CA TYR A 263 -14.14 -5.72 -12.36
C TYR A 263 -13.22 -6.72 -13.07
N ASP A 264 -13.07 -7.93 -12.55
CA ASP A 264 -12.06 -8.93 -12.97
C ASP A 264 -12.39 -10.37 -12.50
N SER A 265 -11.45 -11.31 -12.55
CA SER A 265 -11.70 -12.73 -12.24
C SER A 265 -12.24 -12.99 -10.83
N ARG A 266 -12.01 -12.09 -9.87
CA ARG A 266 -12.64 -12.18 -8.53
C ARG A 266 -14.17 -12.09 -8.62
N HIS A 267 -14.67 -11.45 -9.67
CA HIS A 267 -16.09 -11.27 -9.96
C HIS A 267 -16.63 -12.32 -10.94
N PHE A 268 -15.91 -12.57 -12.04
CA PHE A 268 -16.40 -13.45 -13.13
C PHE A 268 -15.74 -14.83 -13.22
N GLY A 269 -14.73 -15.12 -12.42
CA GLY A 269 -13.97 -16.38 -12.44
C GLY A 269 -12.84 -16.39 -13.47
N CYS A 270 -12.32 -17.59 -13.74
CA CYS A 270 -11.28 -17.78 -14.75
C CYS A 270 -11.83 -17.46 -16.15
N ILE A 271 -10.97 -16.99 -17.05
CA ILE A 271 -11.32 -16.76 -18.46
C ILE A 271 -10.61 -17.75 -19.36
N ALA A 272 -11.27 -18.16 -20.43
CA ALA A 272 -10.65 -19.02 -21.44
C ALA A 272 -9.55 -18.25 -22.18
N ARG A 273 -8.43 -18.91 -22.47
CA ARG A 273 -7.32 -18.30 -23.24
C ARG A 273 -7.75 -17.79 -24.60
N GLY A 274 -8.75 -18.41 -25.24
CA GLY A 274 -9.29 -17.97 -26.53
C GLY A 274 -10.03 -16.63 -26.51
N LEU A 275 -10.34 -16.06 -25.33
CA LEU A 275 -10.88 -14.70 -25.23
C LEU A 275 -9.79 -13.63 -25.29
N ILE A 276 -8.51 -14.02 -25.17
CA ILE A 276 -7.37 -13.11 -25.18
C ILE A 276 -7.18 -12.59 -26.60
N THR A 277 -7.05 -11.27 -26.72
CA THR A 277 -6.94 -10.57 -28.02
C THR A 277 -5.63 -9.82 -28.22
N GLY A 278 -4.80 -9.70 -27.18
CA GLY A 278 -3.50 -9.06 -27.25
C GLY A 278 -2.84 -8.86 -25.90
N ARG A 279 -1.61 -8.33 -25.91
CA ARG A 279 -0.84 -7.99 -24.71
C ARG A 279 -0.55 -6.49 -24.67
N ALA A 280 -0.74 -5.87 -23.51
CA ALA A 280 -0.44 -4.46 -23.28
C ALA A 280 1.03 -4.29 -22.91
N LEU A 281 1.75 -3.49 -23.70
CA LEU A 281 3.21 -3.37 -23.57
C LEU A 281 3.64 -2.07 -22.89
N TYR A 282 3.08 -0.95 -23.34
CA TYR A 282 3.47 0.39 -22.91
C TYR A 282 2.26 1.27 -22.65
N VAL A 283 2.38 2.17 -21.69
CA VAL A 283 1.45 3.30 -21.53
C VAL A 283 1.79 4.38 -22.56
N ILE A 284 0.81 4.79 -23.37
CA ILE A 284 0.94 5.86 -24.39
C ILE A 284 0.20 7.14 -23.99
N TRP A 285 -0.60 7.11 -22.92
CA TRP A 285 -1.21 8.29 -22.29
C TRP A 285 -1.59 7.92 -20.85
N PRO A 286 -1.49 8.81 -19.84
CA PRO A 286 -1.18 10.25 -19.91
C PRO A 286 0.31 10.59 -20.13
N PRO A 287 0.68 11.84 -20.49
CA PRO A 287 2.07 12.23 -20.78
C PRO A 287 3.03 11.93 -19.63
N LYS A 288 2.56 12.07 -18.38
CA LYS A 288 3.35 11.77 -17.17
C LYS A 288 3.76 10.30 -17.06
N ARG A 289 3.14 9.41 -17.83
CA ARG A 289 3.36 7.96 -17.83
C ARG A 289 3.71 7.41 -19.21
N PHE A 290 3.87 8.28 -20.22
CA PHE A 290 4.21 7.87 -21.57
C PHE A 290 5.50 7.03 -21.56
N GLY A 291 5.49 5.89 -22.24
CA GLY A 291 6.62 4.98 -22.33
C GLY A 291 6.82 4.07 -21.11
N ALA A 292 5.97 4.14 -20.09
CA ALA A 292 6.05 3.21 -18.97
C ALA A 292 5.81 1.77 -19.47
N LYS A 293 6.82 0.91 -19.32
CA LYS A 293 6.73 -0.54 -19.57
C LYS A 293 5.68 -1.15 -18.64
N LEU A 294 4.87 -2.07 -19.16
CA LEU A 294 3.83 -2.78 -18.41
C LEU A 294 4.15 -4.27 -18.22
N THR A 295 5.07 -4.80 -19.04
CA THR A 295 5.61 -6.15 -18.94
C THR A 295 6.93 -6.14 -18.17
N PRO A 296 7.20 -7.16 -17.34
CA PRO A 296 8.47 -7.28 -16.63
C PRO A 296 9.62 -7.81 -17.52
N PHE A 297 9.31 -8.36 -18.71
CA PHE A 297 10.29 -8.93 -19.64
C PHE A 297 10.52 -8.02 -20.84
N ASN A 298 11.76 -8.01 -21.35
CA ASN A 298 12.06 -7.36 -22.62
C ASN A 298 11.41 -8.15 -23.74
N ASP A 299 10.66 -7.47 -24.59
CA ASP A 299 10.14 -8.02 -25.85
C ASP A 299 11.20 -8.01 -26.96
N ASP A 300 12.45 -7.67 -26.61
CA ASP A 300 13.57 -7.51 -27.54
C ASP A 300 14.12 -8.86 -28.06
N ASP A 301 13.55 -10.00 -27.62
CA ASP A 301 13.91 -11.34 -28.09
C ASP A 301 13.05 -11.82 -29.29
N ASP A 302 12.11 -11.00 -29.79
CA ASP A 302 11.27 -11.33 -30.97
C ASP A 302 11.83 -10.75 -32.30
N ASP A 303 13.02 -10.13 -32.29
CA ASP A 303 13.66 -9.54 -33.49
C ASP A 303 14.72 -10.46 -34.17
N ASP A 304 14.88 -11.70 -33.70
CA ASP A 304 15.71 -12.72 -34.36
C ASP A 304 14.82 -13.85 -34.96
N ASP A 305 14.25 -13.60 -36.14
CA ASP A 305 14.10 -14.57 -37.26
C ASP A 305 13.45 -13.94 -38.51
#